data_AF-A0A7S3U5K4-F1
#
_entry.id   AF-A0A7S3U5K4-F1
#
_cell.length_a   1.000
_cell.length_b   1.000
_cell.length_c   1.000
_cell.angle_alpha   90.00
_cell.angle_beta   90.00
_cell.angle_gamma   90.00
#
_symmetry.space_group_name_H-M   'P 1'
#
loop_
_entity.id
_entity.type
_entity.pdbx_description
1 polymer ?
#
loop_
_entity_poly.entity_id
_entity_poly.type
_entity_poly.pdbx_seq_one_letter_code
_entity_poly.pdbx_strand_id
1 'polypeptide(L)'
;RITPPMPLVSADGREFLAGNTGPISPNAVPPDAALFAWAFPLAGARGTNLIPNTPEERAVVNGAFVYFNDFSEVLRVSAVSLSAGGEGADTSSLLMFAGPKKLTGPLFADGPKLRATLIERGLCNPATMPALRDRGVDEFWWLAPAQTIAEEDGSSWPHGAFVYLYPEKYAHLDCIFTCGS
;
A
#
# COMPACT_ATOMS: atom_id res chain seq x y z
N ARG A 1 19.61 16.10 5.35
CA ARG A 1 18.56 16.87 6.06
C ARG A 1 17.31 16.01 6.01
N ILE A 2 16.91 15.45 7.16
CA ILE A 2 15.73 14.59 7.27
C ILE A 2 14.55 15.52 7.50
N THR A 3 13.61 15.55 6.57
CA THR A 3 12.35 16.30 6.70
C THR A 3 11.47 15.56 7.73
N PRO A 4 10.89 16.24 8.73
CA PRO A 4 10.02 15.58 9.71
C PRO A 4 8.72 15.08 9.05
N PRO A 5 8.14 13.97 9.53
CA PRO A 5 6.85 13.49 9.03
C PRO A 5 5.72 14.43 9.46
N MET A 6 4.78 14.70 8.54
CA MET A 6 3.58 15.49 8.81
C MET A 6 2.58 14.70 9.67
N PRO A 7 1.94 15.32 10.67
CA PRO A 7 0.88 14.69 11.46
C PRO A 7 -0.39 14.53 10.63
N LEU A 8 -1.07 13.38 10.79
CA LEU A 8 -2.43 13.18 10.32
C LEU A 8 -3.38 13.82 11.34
N VAL A 9 -4.15 14.82 10.91
CA VAL A 9 -5.20 15.45 11.73
C VAL A 9 -6.52 14.74 11.43
N SER A 10 -7.11 14.09 12.43
CA SER A 10 -8.51 13.62 12.37
C SER A 10 -9.45 14.82 12.36
N ALA A 11 -10.49 14.76 11.51
CA ALA A 11 -11.39 15.87 11.24
C ALA A 11 -12.59 15.96 12.18
N ASP A 12 -12.76 15.03 13.12
CA ASP A 12 -14.10 14.74 13.65
C ASP A 12 -14.21 14.47 15.16
N GLY A 13 -13.11 14.47 15.92
CA GLY A 13 -13.14 14.70 17.38
C GLY A 13 -14.08 13.79 18.19
N ARG A 14 -14.30 12.54 17.78
CA ARG A 14 -15.13 11.57 18.50
C ARG A 14 -14.30 10.42 19.05
N GLU A 15 -14.42 10.22 20.36
CA GLU A 15 -13.87 9.09 21.10
C GLU A 15 -14.46 7.78 20.54
N PHE A 16 -13.59 6.84 20.17
CA PHE A 16 -13.99 5.47 19.88
C PHE A 16 -14.23 4.74 21.20
N LEU A 17 -15.50 4.44 21.48
CA LEU A 17 -15.91 3.58 22.58
C LEU A 17 -15.36 2.16 22.36
N ALA A 18 -14.63 1.68 23.36
CA ALA A 18 -14.14 0.31 23.45
C ALA A 18 -15.29 -0.70 23.38
N GLY A 19 -15.13 -1.73 22.55
CA GLY A 19 -15.97 -2.93 22.62
C GLY A 19 -16.29 -3.57 21.28
N ASN A 20 -15.33 -4.29 20.69
CA ASN A 20 -15.69 -5.38 19.78
C ASN A 20 -14.62 -6.49 19.84
N THR A 21 -14.84 -7.48 20.72
CA THR A 21 -13.97 -8.64 20.94
C THR A 21 -14.31 -9.80 19.97
N GLY A 22 -14.49 -9.48 18.69
CA GLY A 22 -14.52 -10.50 17.64
C GLY A 22 -13.09 -10.94 17.28
N PRO A 23 -12.89 -12.14 16.71
CA PRO A 23 -11.57 -12.53 16.20
C PRO A 23 -11.15 -11.51 15.14
N ILE A 24 -10.12 -10.73 15.47
CA ILE A 24 -9.54 -9.74 14.56
C ILE A 24 -8.97 -10.53 13.40
N SER A 25 -9.51 -10.31 12.19
CA SER A 25 -8.97 -10.94 10.99
C SER A 25 -7.45 -10.74 10.95
N PRO A 26 -6.64 -11.78 10.68
CA PRO A 26 -5.19 -11.65 10.56
C PRO A 26 -4.80 -10.62 9.47
N ASN A 27 -5.75 -10.28 8.59
CA ASN A 27 -5.61 -9.38 7.45
C ASN A 27 -6.11 -7.95 7.71
N ALA A 28 -6.66 -7.66 8.89
CA ALA A 28 -7.09 -6.31 9.22
C ALA A 28 -5.89 -5.42 9.58
N VAL A 29 -5.85 -4.22 9.03
CA VAL A 29 -4.99 -3.14 9.54
C VAL A 29 -5.33 -2.95 11.02
N PRO A 30 -4.33 -2.91 11.94
CA PRO A 30 -4.60 -2.65 13.34
C PRO A 30 -5.40 -1.34 13.49
N PRO A 31 -6.45 -1.29 14.33
CA PRO A 31 -7.28 -0.09 14.48
C PRO A 31 -6.46 1.14 14.92
N ASP A 32 -5.37 0.92 15.65
CA ASP A 32 -4.48 1.98 16.14
C ASP A 32 -3.32 2.30 15.17
N ALA A 33 -3.31 1.72 13.97
CA ALA A 33 -2.25 1.96 13.00
C ALA A 33 -2.40 3.32 12.33
N ALA A 34 -1.41 4.18 12.56
CA ALA A 34 -1.30 5.51 11.96
C ALA A 34 -0.32 5.55 10.80
N LEU A 35 0.70 4.67 10.83
CA LEU A 35 1.74 4.57 9.81
C LEU A 35 1.88 3.13 9.36
N PHE A 36 2.43 2.94 8.16
CA PHE A 36 2.91 1.62 7.75
C PHE A 36 4.16 1.74 6.87
N ALA A 37 4.95 0.67 6.80
CA ALA A 37 6.09 0.53 5.93
C ALA A 37 6.07 -0.82 5.22
N TRP A 38 6.62 -0.86 4.01
CA TRP A 38 6.93 -2.11 3.34
C TRP A 38 8.37 -2.53 3.67
N ALA A 39 8.51 -3.68 4.31
CA ALA A 39 9.78 -4.36 4.49
C ALA A 39 10.05 -5.24 3.27
N PHE A 40 11.04 -4.86 2.46
CA PHE A 40 11.48 -5.68 1.34
C PHE A 40 12.04 -7.02 1.84
N PRO A 41 11.80 -8.13 1.12
CA PRO A 41 12.41 -9.40 1.45
C PRO A 41 13.93 -9.29 1.43
N LEU A 42 14.59 -10.05 2.31
CA LEU A 42 16.04 -10.04 2.42
C LEU A 42 16.66 -10.66 1.16
N ALA A 43 17.54 -9.90 0.51
CA ALA A 43 18.30 -10.38 -0.63
C ALA A 43 19.12 -11.63 -0.23
N GLY A 44 18.86 -12.75 -0.90
CA GLY A 44 19.50 -14.04 -0.59
C GLY A 44 18.61 -15.03 0.17
N ALA A 45 17.57 -14.58 0.89
CA ALA A 45 16.67 -15.50 1.63
C ALA A 45 15.93 -16.48 0.71
N ARG A 46 15.57 -16.06 -0.51
CA ARG A 46 14.96 -16.93 -1.54
C ARG A 46 15.89 -18.02 -2.10
N GLY A 47 17.20 -17.92 -1.86
CA GLY A 47 18.19 -18.94 -2.21
C GLY A 47 18.62 -19.80 -1.02
N THR A 48 18.11 -19.51 0.18
CA THR A 48 18.33 -20.35 1.36
C THR A 48 17.23 -21.39 1.44
N ASN A 49 17.53 -22.60 1.90
CA ASN A 49 16.53 -23.64 2.20
C ASN A 49 15.68 -23.29 3.45
N LEU A 50 15.49 -22.01 3.72
CA LEU A 50 14.67 -21.52 4.82
C LEU A 50 13.20 -21.80 4.47
N ILE A 51 12.57 -22.65 5.27
CA ILE A 51 11.14 -22.93 5.20
C ILE A 51 10.49 -22.04 6.30
N PRO A 52 9.86 -20.91 5.94
CA PRO A 52 9.39 -19.94 6.93
C PRO A 52 8.14 -20.45 7.65
N ASN A 53 8.20 -20.58 8.98
CA ASN A 53 7.10 -21.06 9.81
C ASN A 53 6.43 -19.92 10.60
N THR A 54 7.17 -18.87 10.91
CA THR A 54 6.67 -17.67 11.62
C THR A 54 6.32 -16.53 10.66
N PRO A 55 5.44 -15.59 11.05
CA PRO A 55 5.21 -14.35 10.28
C PRO A 55 6.50 -13.57 9.99
N GLU A 56 7.42 -13.52 10.95
CA GLU A 56 8.70 -12.82 10.81
C GLU A 56 9.60 -13.51 9.79
N GLU A 57 9.70 -14.84 9.82
CA GLU A 57 10.42 -15.59 8.78
C GLU A 57 9.78 -15.43 7.41
N ARG A 58 8.43 -15.42 7.33
CA ARG A 58 7.71 -15.12 6.09
C ARG A 58 8.02 -13.71 5.60
N ALA A 59 8.15 -12.73 6.50
CA ALA A 59 8.52 -11.35 6.16
C ALA A 59 9.91 -11.29 5.54
N VAL A 60 10.86 -12.07 6.07
CA VAL A 60 12.23 -12.16 5.53
C VAL A 60 12.22 -12.72 4.10
N VAL A 61 11.41 -13.74 3.81
CA VAL A 61 11.40 -14.43 2.49
C VAL A 61 10.54 -13.69 1.45
N ASN A 62 9.38 -13.18 1.87
CA ASN A 62 8.35 -12.66 0.97
C ASN A 62 8.18 -11.13 1.03
N GLY A 63 8.71 -10.50 2.08
CA GLY A 63 8.41 -9.12 2.45
C GLY A 63 7.18 -9.04 3.34
N ALA A 64 7.02 -7.89 4.00
CA ALA A 64 5.91 -7.66 4.92
C ALA A 64 5.49 -6.19 4.99
N PHE A 65 4.23 -5.98 5.38
CA PHE A 65 3.76 -4.71 5.88
C PHE A 65 4.07 -4.62 7.37
N VAL A 66 4.68 -3.52 7.79
CA VAL A 66 4.90 -3.19 9.18
C VAL A 66 3.99 -2.01 9.51
N TYR A 67 3.06 -2.19 10.44
CA TYR A 67 2.15 -1.15 10.90
C TYR A 67 2.68 -0.53 12.18
N PHE A 68 2.57 0.78 12.31
CA PHE A 68 3.00 1.52 13.49
C PHE A 68 1.88 2.42 14.03
N ASN A 69 1.93 2.71 15.32
CA ASN A 69 1.09 3.75 15.93
C ASN A 69 1.67 5.16 15.67
N ASP A 70 1.00 6.19 16.20
CA ASP A 70 1.45 7.59 16.12
C ASP A 70 2.83 7.84 16.75
N PHE A 71 3.28 6.95 17.63
CA PHE A 71 4.60 7.02 18.29
C PHE A 71 5.68 6.24 17.53
N SER A 72 5.40 5.75 16.32
CA SER A 72 6.29 4.89 15.53
C SER A 72 6.65 3.55 16.18
N GLU A 73 5.82 3.05 17.10
CA GLU A 73 5.96 1.72 17.68
C GLU A 73 5.30 0.67 16.78
N VAL A 74 5.93 -0.49 16.60
CA VAL A 74 5.40 -1.56 15.75
C VAL A 74 4.17 -2.18 16.40
N LEU A 75 3.03 -2.06 15.72
CA LEU A 75 1.77 -2.69 16.12
C LEU A 75 1.62 -4.09 15.52
N ARG A 76 2.06 -4.29 14.28
CA ARG A 76 1.91 -5.56 13.57
C ARG A 76 2.90 -5.69 12.42
N VAL A 77 3.41 -6.91 12.21
CA VAL A 77 4.09 -7.32 10.98
C VAL A 77 3.21 -8.32 10.25
N SER A 78 2.74 -7.95 9.06
CA SER A 78 1.92 -8.81 8.19
C SER A 78 2.75 -9.22 6.98
N ALA A 79 3.35 -10.40 7.07
CA ALA A 79 4.11 -10.98 5.97
C ALA A 79 3.21 -11.45 4.83
N VAL A 80 3.68 -11.27 3.60
CA VAL A 80 2.99 -11.79 2.41
C VAL A 80 3.11 -13.31 2.40
N SER A 81 1.99 -14.03 2.27
CA SER A 81 2.00 -15.49 2.16
C SER A 81 1.76 -15.91 0.71
N LEU A 82 2.80 -16.38 0.02
CA LEU A 82 2.69 -16.96 -1.31
C LEU A 82 2.14 -18.39 -1.22
N SER A 83 0.85 -18.55 -0.94
CA SER A 83 0.21 -19.88 -1.03
C SER A 83 0.03 -20.24 -2.51
N ALA A 84 0.94 -21.06 -3.03
CA ALA A 84 0.84 -21.64 -4.37
C ALA A 84 -0.20 -22.78 -4.36
N GLY A 85 -1.40 -22.52 -4.90
CA GLY A 85 -2.23 -23.52 -5.58
C GLY A 85 -2.53 -24.86 -4.87
N GLY A 86 -2.75 -24.89 -3.55
CA GLY A 86 -3.27 -26.07 -2.86
C GLY A 86 -4.76 -25.91 -2.53
N GLU A 87 -5.57 -26.94 -2.72
CA GLU A 87 -6.96 -26.98 -2.24
C GLU A 87 -6.97 -26.71 -0.72
N GLY A 88 -7.59 -25.61 -0.31
CA GLY A 88 -7.55 -25.09 1.07
C GLY A 88 -6.55 -23.96 1.31
N ALA A 89 -5.86 -23.47 0.29
CA ALA A 89 -5.01 -22.28 0.37
C ALA A 89 -5.88 -21.06 0.72
N ASP A 90 -5.67 -20.54 1.93
CA ASP A 90 -6.24 -19.30 2.39
C ASP A 90 -5.64 -18.15 1.54
N THR A 91 -6.28 -17.86 0.41
CA THR A 91 -5.96 -16.76 -0.50
C THR A 91 -6.09 -15.38 0.18
N SER A 92 -6.60 -15.35 1.41
CA SER A 92 -6.76 -14.16 2.23
C SER A 92 -5.44 -13.51 2.66
N SER A 93 -4.31 -14.20 2.52
CA SER A 93 -2.98 -13.73 2.97
C SER A 93 -2.13 -13.07 1.87
N LEU A 94 -2.73 -12.75 0.72
CA LEU A 94 -2.09 -12.07 -0.41
C LEU A 94 -2.76 -10.73 -0.65
N LEU A 95 -1.99 -9.63 -0.69
CA LEU A 95 -2.47 -8.41 -1.36
C LEU A 95 -2.62 -8.73 -2.84
N MET A 96 -3.83 -9.05 -3.24
CA MET A 96 -4.16 -9.20 -4.65
C MET A 96 -4.28 -7.81 -5.25
N PHE A 97 -3.27 -7.36 -5.98
CA PHE A 97 -3.44 -6.13 -6.75
C PHE A 97 -4.35 -6.43 -7.92
N ALA A 98 -5.44 -5.66 -8.03
CA ALA A 98 -6.14 -5.58 -9.28
C ALA A 98 -5.16 -5.09 -10.36
N GLY A 99 -5.31 -5.60 -11.58
CA GLY A 99 -4.49 -5.15 -12.71
C GLY A 99 -4.54 -3.61 -12.89
N PRO A 100 -3.61 -3.04 -13.66
CA PRO A 100 -3.49 -1.60 -13.80
C PRO A 100 -4.79 -0.99 -14.32
N LYS A 101 -5.33 -0.03 -13.56
CA LYS A 101 -6.45 0.82 -13.97
C LYS A 101 -5.88 2.16 -14.41
N LYS A 102 -6.27 2.64 -15.59
CA LYS A 102 -5.83 3.96 -16.07
C LYS A 102 -6.45 5.07 -15.23
N LEU A 103 -5.66 6.08 -14.84
CA LEU A 103 -6.19 7.25 -14.12
C LEU A 103 -7.20 8.04 -14.96
N THR A 104 -7.06 8.07 -16.28
CA THR A 104 -8.03 8.68 -17.19
C THR A 104 -9.23 7.78 -17.49
N GLY A 105 -9.41 6.69 -16.74
CA GLY A 105 -10.49 5.74 -16.92
C GLY A 105 -11.79 6.16 -16.22
N PRO A 106 -12.90 5.44 -16.45
CA PRO A 106 -14.21 5.76 -15.90
C PRO A 106 -14.33 5.53 -14.38
N LEU A 107 -13.28 5.03 -13.73
CA LEU A 107 -13.25 4.75 -12.29
C LEU A 107 -12.91 5.98 -11.44
N PHE A 108 -12.48 7.07 -12.08
CA PHE A 108 -12.04 8.29 -11.42
C PHE A 108 -12.92 9.44 -11.88
N ALA A 109 -13.30 10.30 -10.95
CA ALA A 109 -14.01 11.53 -11.25
C ALA A 109 -13.12 12.48 -12.07
N ASP A 110 -11.85 12.64 -11.67
CA ASP A 110 -10.87 13.48 -12.36
C ASP A 110 -9.42 12.99 -12.12
N GLY A 111 -9.00 12.00 -12.92
CA GLY A 111 -7.64 11.47 -12.91
C GLY A 111 -6.52 12.51 -13.14
N PRO A 112 -6.66 13.43 -14.13
CA PRO A 112 -5.70 14.53 -14.30
C PRO A 112 -5.53 15.39 -13.05
N LYS A 113 -6.63 15.71 -12.34
CA LYS A 113 -6.56 16.48 -11.09
C LYS A 113 -5.94 15.69 -9.95
N LEU A 114 -6.16 14.37 -9.89
CA LEU A 114 -5.45 13.48 -8.98
C LEU A 114 -3.93 13.53 -9.22
N ARG A 115 -3.49 13.39 -10.48
CA ARG A 115 -2.06 13.53 -10.87
C ARG A 115 -1.49 14.88 -10.43
N ALA A 116 -2.15 15.98 -10.80
CA ALA A 116 -1.70 17.32 -10.45
C ALA A 116 -1.56 17.48 -8.93
N THR A 117 -2.55 17.00 -8.16
CA THR A 117 -2.54 17.07 -6.70
C THR A 117 -1.39 16.27 -6.08
N LEU A 118 -1.07 15.09 -6.62
CA LEU A 118 0.05 14.28 -6.16
C LEU A 118 1.38 15.00 -6.37
N ILE A 119 1.59 15.57 -7.57
CA ILE A 119 2.80 16.30 -7.94
C ILE A 119 2.93 17.59 -7.09
N GLU A 120 1.88 18.41 -7.02
CA GLU A 120 1.87 19.69 -6.29
C GLU A 120 2.15 19.50 -4.79
N ARG A 121 1.65 18.42 -4.20
CA ARG A 121 1.85 18.10 -2.79
C ARG A 121 3.19 17.39 -2.50
N GLY A 122 3.99 17.12 -3.53
CA GLY A 122 5.24 16.35 -3.38
C GLY A 122 5.00 14.92 -2.89
N LEU A 123 3.82 14.36 -3.18
CA LEU A 123 3.44 12.99 -2.86
C LEU A 123 3.85 12.06 -4.01
N CYS A 124 5.08 12.22 -4.48
CA CYS A 124 5.64 11.43 -5.58
C CYS A 124 7.06 11.01 -5.18
N ASN A 125 7.34 9.71 -5.23
CA ASN A 125 8.69 9.18 -5.08
C ASN A 125 9.22 8.82 -6.47
N PRO A 126 10.48 9.14 -6.80
CA PRO A 126 11.09 8.66 -8.04
C PRO A 126 11.03 7.13 -8.13
N ALA A 127 10.71 6.60 -9.30
CA ALA A 127 10.71 5.16 -9.54
C ALA A 127 12.15 4.63 -9.41
N THR A 128 12.40 3.83 -8.37
CA THR A 128 13.74 3.26 -8.10
C THR A 128 13.94 1.87 -8.68
N MET A 129 12.87 1.16 -9.02
CA MET A 129 12.94 -0.20 -9.58
C MET A 129 13.25 -0.16 -11.08
N PRO A 130 14.33 -0.79 -11.56
CA PRO A 130 14.71 -0.78 -12.98
C PRO A 130 13.57 -1.24 -13.90
N ALA A 131 12.86 -2.30 -13.54
CA ALA A 131 11.75 -2.82 -14.35
C ALA A 131 10.59 -1.82 -14.56
N LEU A 132 10.37 -0.89 -13.62
CA LEU A 132 9.37 0.19 -13.77
C LEU A 132 9.91 1.31 -14.65
N ARG A 133 11.18 1.69 -14.44
CA ARG A 133 11.86 2.71 -15.25
C ARG A 133 12.01 2.29 -16.71
N ASP A 134 12.36 1.02 -16.96
CA ASP A 134 12.47 0.44 -18.31
C ASP A 134 11.12 0.44 -19.04
N ARG A 135 10.02 0.47 -18.29
CA ARG A 135 8.67 0.65 -18.83
C ARG A 135 8.24 2.11 -18.95
N GLY A 136 9.07 3.06 -18.52
CA GLY A 136 8.85 4.49 -18.66
C GLY A 136 8.15 5.16 -17.47
N VAL A 137 8.01 4.48 -16.32
CA VAL A 137 7.50 5.09 -15.10
C VAL A 137 8.55 6.04 -14.51
N ASP A 138 8.13 7.25 -14.16
CA ASP A 138 9.01 8.27 -13.60
C ASP A 138 8.86 8.35 -12.07
N GLU A 139 7.62 8.33 -11.60
CA GLU A 139 7.28 8.48 -10.19
C GLU A 139 6.23 7.45 -9.75
N PHE A 140 6.19 7.19 -8.46
CA PHE A 140 5.14 6.37 -7.84
C PHE A 140 4.74 6.92 -6.48
N TRP A 141 3.53 6.58 -6.06
CA TRP A 141 3.01 6.91 -4.75
C TRP A 141 2.14 5.79 -4.20
N TRP A 142 2.02 5.72 -2.88
CA TRP A 142 1.05 4.88 -2.21
C TRP A 142 -0.11 5.72 -1.67
N LEU A 143 -1.32 5.45 -2.14
CA LEU A 143 -2.54 5.95 -1.54
C LEU A 143 -2.91 5.08 -0.35
N ALA A 144 -3.05 5.72 0.82
CA ALA A 144 -3.48 5.04 2.03
C ALA A 144 -4.91 4.47 1.87
N PRO A 145 -5.28 3.45 2.66
CA PRO A 145 -6.63 2.90 2.66
C PRO A 145 -7.71 3.99 2.76
N ALA A 146 -8.64 3.99 1.80
CA ALA A 146 -9.73 4.96 1.69
C ALA A 146 -9.28 6.43 1.73
N GLN A 147 -8.04 6.74 1.39
CA GLN A 147 -7.52 8.10 1.39
C GLN A 147 -8.27 8.95 0.37
N THR A 148 -8.94 10.01 0.83
CA THR A 148 -9.48 11.05 -0.03
C THR A 148 -8.34 11.95 -0.53
N ILE A 149 -8.30 12.18 -1.84
CA ILE A 149 -7.31 13.06 -2.46
C ILE A 149 -7.89 13.67 -3.74
N ALA A 150 -7.61 14.95 -3.96
CA ALA A 150 -8.27 15.75 -4.98
C ALA A 150 -9.81 15.72 -4.80
N GLU A 151 -10.53 15.20 -5.80
CA GLU A 151 -11.99 14.99 -5.77
C GLU A 151 -12.37 13.52 -5.57
N GLU A 152 -11.39 12.64 -5.43
CA GLU A 152 -11.62 11.21 -5.27
C GLU A 152 -11.83 10.85 -3.80
N ASP A 153 -12.91 10.12 -3.50
CA ASP A 153 -13.36 9.82 -2.14
C ASP A 153 -12.65 8.63 -1.47
N GLY A 154 -11.76 7.95 -2.18
CA GLY A 154 -11.02 6.79 -1.67
C GLY A 154 -11.75 5.45 -1.76
N SER A 155 -13.04 5.44 -2.16
CA SER A 155 -13.84 4.22 -2.28
C SER A 155 -13.30 3.26 -3.35
N SER A 156 -12.61 3.79 -4.36
CA SER A 156 -11.93 3.01 -5.40
C SER A 156 -10.68 2.26 -4.91
N TRP A 157 -10.16 2.57 -3.71
CA TRP A 157 -9.01 1.90 -3.08
C TRP A 157 -9.22 1.69 -1.57
N PRO A 158 -10.19 0.84 -1.18
CA PRO A 158 -10.55 0.67 0.22
C PRO A 158 -9.39 0.12 1.07
N HIS A 159 -8.46 -0.62 0.46
CA HIS A 159 -7.28 -1.18 1.10
C HIS A 159 -5.96 -0.48 0.68
N GLY A 160 -6.08 0.65 0.01
CA GLY A 160 -4.96 1.42 -0.52
C GLY A 160 -4.53 0.98 -1.92
N ALA A 161 -3.61 1.72 -2.51
CA ALA A 161 -3.22 1.52 -3.90
C ALA A 161 -1.86 2.12 -4.25
N PHE A 162 -1.16 1.49 -5.19
CA PHE A 162 0.01 2.10 -5.84
C PHE A 162 -0.41 2.89 -7.06
N VAL A 163 -0.04 4.16 -7.11
CA VAL A 163 -0.16 5.02 -8.29
C VAL A 163 1.21 5.09 -8.96
N TYR A 164 1.25 4.87 -10.26
CA TYR A 164 2.45 5.03 -11.09
C TYR A 164 2.21 6.14 -12.10
N LEU A 165 3.10 7.12 -12.07
CA LEU A 165 3.06 8.29 -12.92
C LEU A 165 4.17 8.21 -13.96
N TYR A 166 3.79 8.44 -15.21
CA TYR A 166 4.70 8.54 -16.34
C TYR A 166 5.10 10.02 -16.53
N PRO A 167 6.19 10.29 -17.28
CA PRO A 167 6.56 11.64 -17.67
C PRO A 167 5.38 12.34 -18.34
N GLU A 168 5.31 13.67 -18.24
CA GLU A 168 4.14 14.45 -18.67
C GLU A 168 3.65 14.14 -20.10
N LYS A 169 4.59 13.97 -21.04
CA LYS A 169 4.28 13.57 -22.44
C LYS A 169 3.55 12.22 -22.58
N TYR A 170 3.56 11.40 -21.53
CA TYR A 170 2.96 10.07 -21.45
C TYR A 170 1.97 9.94 -20.27
N ALA A 171 1.47 11.04 -19.71
CA ALA A 171 0.53 11.01 -18.57
C ALA A 171 -0.74 10.17 -18.83
N HIS A 172 -1.11 9.95 -20.10
CA HIS A 172 -2.20 9.04 -20.48
C HIS A 172 -1.94 7.55 -20.14
N LEU A 173 -0.71 7.19 -19.76
CA LEU A 173 -0.32 5.86 -19.30
C LEU A 173 -0.36 5.74 -17.77
N ASP A 174 -0.62 6.83 -17.04
CA ASP A 174 -0.72 6.81 -15.59
C ASP A 174 -1.74 5.76 -15.14
N CYS A 175 -1.33 4.98 -14.15
CA CYS A 175 -2.13 3.85 -13.71
C CYS A 175 -2.06 3.65 -12.20
N ILE A 176 -3.09 2.98 -11.68
CA ILE A 176 -3.24 2.63 -10.28
C ILE A 176 -3.47 1.12 -10.15
N PHE A 177 -2.81 0.53 -9.16
CA PHE A 177 -2.95 -0.86 -8.74
C PHE A 177 -3.59 -0.86 -7.36
N THR A 178 -4.89 -1.13 -7.33
CA THR A 178 -5.68 -1.15 -6.09
C THR A 178 -5.44 -2.47 -5.37
N CYS A 179 -5.20 -2.42 -4.06
CA CYS A 179 -5.24 -3.62 -3.24
C CYS A 179 -6.67 -4.16 -3.22
N GLY A 180 -6.82 -5.39 -3.69
CA GLY A 180 -8.08 -6.11 -3.75
C GLY A 180 -8.56 -6.53 -2.36
N SER A 181 -9.88 -6.72 -2.30
CA SER A 181 -10.62 -7.44 -1.26
C SER A 181 -10.70 -8.93 -1.59
#